data_AF-A0A4Y8MP98-F1
#
_entry.id   AF-A0A4Y8MP98-F1
#
_cell.length_a   1.000
_cell.length_b   1.000
_cell.length_c   1.000
_cell.angle_alpha   90.00
_cell.angle_beta   90.00
_cell.angle_gamma   90.00
#
_symmetry.space_group_name_H-M   'P 1'
#
loop_
_entity.id
_entity.type
_entity.pdbx_description
1 polymer ?
#
loop_
_entity_poly.entity_id
_entity_poly.type
_entity_poly.pdbx_seq_one_letter_code
_entity_poly.pdbx_strand_id
1 'polypeptide(L)'
;MNTPRLRLHGLTRRRMIAMLAAAFGLSTGVNHAAIAQSESTSSVDYSGTVGEAKVGMTLVLHGNAIGKGHYFYYRYLKDIALTGQRSGSDVTLQEANGRFNLHFVGNGSNGAQPLDFSNSVGLAGSWNGGGKTLPVRFNLEGMSFADANTGHRYGMITNETDDAFEARAQGFYFAALKGDAKQAARFVHFPLRVNWSATHHEMIGSASQLAVNWNRIFSPKYLAALRDVVPHDMPVIKSQYAMLGAGLAFFTDKGVEVLNAQR
;
A
#
# COMPACT_ATOMS: atom_id res chain seq x y z
N MET A 1 41.87 26.68 -59.74
CA MET A 1 42.34 25.29 -59.98
C MET A 1 43.86 25.29 -59.90
N ASN A 2 44.42 24.68 -58.86
CA ASN A 2 45.80 24.22 -58.73
C ASN A 2 45.98 23.65 -57.30
N THR A 3 46.05 22.32 -57.20
CA THR A 3 46.80 21.59 -56.15
C THR A 3 48.30 21.94 -56.26
N PRO A 4 49.21 21.71 -55.27
CA PRO A 4 49.21 20.64 -54.27
C PRO A 4 49.87 20.91 -52.88
N ARG A 5 49.76 19.89 -52.01
CA ARG A 5 50.71 19.33 -51.00
C ARG A 5 51.91 20.20 -50.52
N LEU A 6 52.19 20.20 -49.21
CA LEU A 6 53.26 19.38 -48.56
C LEU A 6 53.50 19.73 -47.07
N ARG A 7 54.23 18.81 -46.44
CA ARG A 7 54.54 18.53 -45.04
C ARG A 7 55.30 19.59 -44.22
N LEU A 8 55.14 19.42 -42.90
CA LEU A 8 56.08 19.56 -41.78
C LEU A 8 57.44 20.24 -42.04
N HIS A 9 57.71 21.28 -41.25
CA HIS A 9 58.96 21.56 -40.52
C HIS A 9 58.58 22.66 -39.49
N GLY A 10 59.09 22.76 -38.28
CA GLY A 10 60.12 22.02 -37.58
C GLY A 10 60.25 22.62 -36.19
N LEU A 11 60.67 21.77 -35.27
CA LEU A 11 61.40 22.06 -34.04
C LEU A 11 62.14 23.42 -34.04
N THR A 12 62.08 24.17 -32.94
CA THR A 12 63.25 24.27 -32.04
C THR A 12 62.95 25.05 -30.75
N ARG A 13 63.40 24.44 -29.65
CA ARG A 13 63.49 24.95 -28.28
C ARG A 13 64.62 25.99 -28.16
N ARG A 14 64.39 27.05 -27.37
CA ARG A 14 65.37 27.68 -26.44
C ARG A 14 64.58 28.17 -25.22
N ARG A 15 64.58 27.42 -24.11
CA ARG A 15 65.50 27.48 -22.95
C ARG A 15 65.45 28.80 -22.16
N MET A 16 64.76 28.69 -21.00
CA MET A 16 65.04 29.20 -19.64
C MET A 16 65.16 30.74 -19.46
N ILE A 17 64.65 31.38 -18.38
CA ILE A 17 64.87 31.11 -16.95
C ILE A 17 63.70 31.64 -16.09
N ALA A 18 63.51 30.93 -14.97
CA ALA A 18 62.62 30.99 -13.80
C ALA A 18 62.08 32.33 -13.26
N MET A 19 60.86 32.32 -12.70
CA MET A 19 60.64 32.20 -11.24
C MET A 19 59.16 31.93 -10.86
N LEU A 20 58.98 31.01 -9.90
CA LEU A 20 57.83 30.72 -9.00
C LEU A 20 57.18 32.01 -8.47
N ALA A 21 55.90 32.15 -8.11
CA ALA A 21 54.81 31.28 -7.67
C ALA A 21 53.49 32.07 -7.91
N ALA A 22 52.29 31.51 -8.07
CA ALA A 22 51.57 30.72 -7.09
C ALA A 22 50.44 29.93 -7.76
N ALA A 23 50.23 28.73 -7.23
CA ALA A 23 49.17 27.82 -7.61
C ALA A 23 47.81 28.30 -7.08
N PHE A 24 46.80 28.31 -7.93
CA PHE A 24 45.48 27.81 -7.58
C PHE A 24 45.00 26.94 -8.73
N GLY A 25 44.93 25.63 -8.46
CA GLY A 25 44.54 24.62 -9.42
C GLY A 25 43.10 24.84 -9.88
N LEU A 26 42.92 24.86 -11.20
CA LEU A 26 41.66 24.51 -11.84
C LEU A 26 41.41 23.03 -11.53
N SER A 27 40.83 22.74 -10.37
CA SER A 27 40.20 21.46 -10.14
C SER A 27 38.95 21.42 -11.01
N THR A 28 39.00 20.59 -12.05
CA THR A 28 37.84 20.13 -12.78
C THR A 28 36.93 19.41 -11.79
N GLY A 29 36.04 20.18 -11.16
CA GLY A 29 34.94 19.67 -10.37
C GLY A 29 34.00 18.94 -11.32
N VAL A 30 34.22 17.63 -11.43
CA VAL A 30 33.25 16.70 -11.98
C VAL A 30 32.01 16.86 -11.11
N ASN A 31 31.02 17.58 -11.60
CA ASN A 31 29.69 17.62 -11.00
C ASN A 31 29.15 16.19 -11.06
N HIS A 32 29.45 15.38 -10.05
CA HIS A 32 28.58 14.30 -9.66
C HIS A 32 27.33 14.99 -9.13
N ALA A 33 26.42 15.31 -10.05
CA ALA A 33 25.02 15.38 -9.72
C ALA A 33 24.70 14.02 -9.10
N ALA A 34 24.74 13.95 -7.77
CA ALA A 34 24.07 12.91 -7.04
C ALA A 34 22.61 13.06 -7.42
N ILE A 35 22.20 12.29 -8.42
CA ILE A 35 20.80 11.97 -8.63
C ILE A 35 20.42 11.30 -7.31
N ALA A 36 19.78 12.06 -6.42
CA ALA A 36 19.05 11.50 -5.31
C ALA A 36 18.02 10.58 -5.95
N GLN A 37 18.37 9.30 -6.06
CA GLN A 37 17.45 8.26 -6.45
C GLN A 37 16.36 8.34 -5.38
N SER A 38 15.21 8.92 -5.72
CA SER A 38 14.07 8.96 -4.83
C SER A 38 13.82 7.51 -4.43
N GLU A 39 14.14 7.15 -3.19
CA GLU A 39 13.94 5.78 -2.73
C GLU A 39 12.46 5.48 -2.92
N SER A 40 12.18 4.50 -3.78
CA SER A 40 10.81 4.10 -4.09
C SER A 40 10.15 3.70 -2.78
N THR A 41 9.16 4.48 -2.36
CA THR A 41 8.36 4.14 -1.19
C THR A 41 7.26 3.19 -1.64
N SER A 42 7.05 2.11 -0.93
CA SER A 42 5.98 1.15 -1.21
C SER A 42 5.23 0.81 0.06
N SER A 43 3.96 0.47 -0.07
CA SER A 43 3.13 -0.10 0.99
C SER A 43 2.97 -1.58 0.74
N VAL A 44 3.12 -2.38 1.78
CA VAL A 44 2.86 -3.82 1.76
C VAL A 44 1.74 -4.11 2.74
N ASP A 45 0.66 -4.66 2.22
CA ASP A 45 -0.55 -4.96 2.97
C ASP A 45 -0.65 -6.47 3.23
N TYR A 46 -0.97 -6.82 4.47
CA TYR A 46 -1.10 -8.19 4.96
C TYR A 46 -2.43 -8.37 5.69
N SER A 47 -2.98 -9.58 5.61
CA SER A 47 -4.07 -10.04 6.47
C SER A 47 -3.68 -11.32 7.18
N GLY A 48 -4.22 -11.58 8.37
CA GLY A 48 -3.82 -12.76 9.11
C GLY A 48 -4.33 -12.84 10.52
N THR A 49 -3.55 -13.51 11.38
CA THR A 49 -3.89 -13.69 12.79
C THR A 49 -2.70 -13.42 13.72
N VAL A 50 -3.05 -12.92 14.91
CA VAL A 50 -2.21 -12.93 16.11
C VAL A 50 -2.95 -13.76 17.16
N GLY A 51 -2.43 -14.94 17.46
CA GLY A 51 -3.21 -15.97 18.14
C GLY A 51 -4.44 -16.35 17.31
N GLU A 52 -5.62 -16.27 17.92
CA GLU A 52 -6.91 -16.51 17.26
C GLU A 52 -7.54 -15.23 16.68
N ALA A 53 -6.97 -14.06 16.94
CA ALA A 53 -7.56 -12.79 16.55
C ALA A 53 -7.19 -12.43 15.10
N LYS A 54 -8.19 -12.16 14.25
CA LYS A 54 -7.99 -11.64 12.89
C LYS A 54 -7.46 -10.20 12.93
N VAL A 55 -6.45 -9.94 12.12
CA VAL A 55 -5.73 -8.66 12.04
C VAL A 55 -5.41 -8.30 10.58
N GLY A 56 -5.29 -7.01 10.33
CA GLY A 56 -4.67 -6.46 9.12
C GLY A 56 -3.39 -5.72 9.50
N MET A 57 -2.45 -5.62 8.57
CA MET A 57 -1.18 -4.92 8.76
C MET A 57 -0.75 -4.23 7.48
N THR A 58 -0.25 -3.02 7.63
CA THR A 58 0.38 -2.25 6.55
C THR A 58 1.78 -1.85 6.97
N LEU A 59 2.76 -2.15 6.12
CA LEU A 59 4.14 -1.72 6.30
C LEU A 59 4.53 -0.78 5.16
N VAL A 60 5.05 0.39 5.49
CA VAL A 60 5.69 1.28 4.52
C VAL A 60 7.16 0.90 4.40
N LEU A 61 7.62 0.69 3.18
CA LEU A 61 9.01 0.38 2.85
C LEU A 61 9.67 1.54 2.12
N HIS A 62 10.92 1.83 2.47
CA HIS A 62 11.82 2.70 1.71
C HIS A 62 12.90 1.83 1.08
N GLY A 63 12.71 1.49 -0.21
CA GLY A 63 13.43 0.38 -0.83
C GLY A 63 13.14 -0.94 -0.10
N ASN A 64 14.16 -1.54 0.52
CA ASN A 64 14.05 -2.77 1.31
C ASN A 64 14.00 -2.52 2.83
N ALA A 65 14.11 -1.27 3.28
CA ALA A 65 14.05 -0.91 4.69
C ALA A 65 12.60 -0.72 5.12
N ILE A 66 12.27 -1.21 6.33
CA ILE A 66 10.95 -1.00 6.93
C ILE A 66 10.94 0.40 7.54
N GLY A 67 10.05 1.25 7.06
CA GLY A 67 9.77 2.56 7.61
C GLY A 67 8.74 2.48 8.73
N LYS A 68 7.70 3.32 8.64
CA LYS A 68 6.55 3.24 9.54
C LYS A 68 5.61 2.13 9.09
N GLY A 69 4.92 1.51 10.03
CA GLY A 69 3.79 0.65 9.73
C GLY A 69 2.79 0.68 10.85
N HIS A 70 1.74 -0.10 10.69
CA HIS A 70 0.75 -0.34 11.72
C HIS A 70 0.10 -1.69 11.48
N TYR A 71 -0.54 -2.20 12.53
CA TYR A 71 -1.49 -3.28 12.42
C TYR A 71 -2.73 -2.94 13.25
N PHE A 72 -3.82 -3.63 12.96
CA PHE A 72 -5.08 -3.42 13.65
C PHE A 72 -5.82 -4.74 13.79
N TYR A 73 -6.63 -4.84 14.84
CA TYR A 73 -7.55 -5.96 14.99
C TYR A 73 -8.84 -5.66 14.25
N TYR A 74 -9.34 -6.64 13.49
CA TYR A 74 -10.57 -6.51 12.70
C TYR A 74 -11.78 -6.09 13.57
N ARG A 75 -11.78 -6.50 14.85
CA ARG A 75 -12.83 -6.14 15.81
C ARG A 75 -12.83 -4.65 16.19
N TYR A 76 -11.68 -4.00 16.17
CA TYR A 76 -11.51 -2.65 16.72
C TYR A 76 -11.24 -1.60 15.65
N LEU A 77 -10.68 -1.99 14.50
CA LEU A 77 -10.31 -1.09 13.40
C LEU A 77 -9.51 0.12 13.89
N LYS A 78 -8.62 -0.14 14.85
CA LYS A 78 -7.76 0.86 15.47
C LYS A 78 -6.32 0.47 15.27
N ASP A 79 -5.57 1.40 14.70
CA ASP A 79 -4.17 1.21 14.42
C ASP A 79 -3.34 1.15 15.69
N ILE A 80 -2.39 0.22 15.65
CA ILE A 80 -1.33 0.07 16.60
C ILE A 80 -0.03 0.27 15.82
N ALA A 81 0.64 1.36 16.11
CA ALA A 81 1.84 1.77 15.39
C ALA A 81 2.96 0.73 15.53
N LEU A 82 3.65 0.50 14.42
CA LEU A 82 4.79 -0.39 14.30
C LEU A 82 6.00 0.37 13.77
N THR A 83 7.15 0.03 14.34
CA THR A 83 8.44 0.25 13.70
C THR A 83 9.08 -1.11 13.45
N GLY A 84 9.99 -1.21 12.50
CA GLY A 84 10.54 -2.51 12.15
C GLY A 84 11.94 -2.44 11.59
N GLN A 85 12.55 -3.61 11.55
CA GLN A 85 13.83 -3.83 10.89
C GLN A 85 13.84 -5.23 10.29
N ARG A 86 14.61 -5.37 9.21
CA ARG A 86 14.83 -6.63 8.53
C ARG A 86 16.30 -7.03 8.69
N SER A 87 16.54 -8.29 8.99
CA SER A 87 17.87 -8.90 9.02
C SER A 87 17.84 -10.20 8.24
N GLY A 88 18.32 -10.18 6.99
CA GLY A 88 18.21 -11.34 6.09
C GLY A 88 16.75 -11.71 5.80
N SER A 89 16.35 -12.91 6.18
CA SER A 89 14.98 -13.43 6.01
C SER A 89 14.07 -13.16 7.21
N ASP A 90 14.61 -12.58 8.28
CA ASP A 90 13.89 -12.27 9.52
C ASP A 90 13.41 -10.82 9.51
N VAL A 91 12.20 -10.63 10.03
CA VAL A 91 11.55 -9.34 10.21
C VAL A 91 11.18 -9.19 11.68
N THR A 92 11.71 -8.14 12.31
CA THR A 92 11.33 -7.77 13.68
C THR A 92 10.48 -6.51 13.62
N LEU A 93 9.27 -6.54 14.18
CA LEU A 93 8.39 -5.38 14.30
C LEU A 93 8.14 -5.09 15.78
N GLN A 94 8.17 -3.83 16.17
CA GLN A 94 8.03 -3.36 17.54
C GLN A 94 6.79 -2.47 17.63
N GLU A 95 5.91 -2.80 18.58
CA GLU A 95 4.86 -1.90 19.07
C GLU A 95 5.21 -1.43 20.50
N ALA A 96 4.35 -0.60 21.10
CA ALA A 96 4.60 -0.04 22.44
C ALA A 96 4.80 -1.10 23.53
N ASN A 97 4.05 -2.21 23.50
CA ASN A 97 4.01 -3.21 24.58
C ASN A 97 4.35 -4.64 24.12
N GLY A 98 4.91 -4.79 22.92
CA GLY A 98 5.12 -6.09 22.32
C GLY A 98 6.01 -6.06 21.09
N ARG A 99 6.46 -7.24 20.67
CA ARG A 99 7.36 -7.43 19.54
C ARG A 99 6.92 -8.63 18.71
N PHE A 100 6.88 -8.44 17.40
CA PHE A 100 6.80 -9.50 16.42
C PHE A 100 8.21 -9.97 16.05
N ASN A 101 8.43 -11.28 16.08
CA ASN A 101 9.59 -11.94 15.50
C ASN A 101 9.07 -12.84 14.38
N LEU A 102 9.29 -12.43 13.13
CA LEU A 102 8.71 -13.01 11.93
C LEU A 102 9.78 -13.45 10.95
N HIS A 103 9.42 -14.37 10.07
CA HIS A 103 10.18 -14.74 8.89
C HIS A 103 9.27 -14.76 7.66
N PHE A 104 9.85 -14.55 6.49
CA PHE A 104 9.12 -14.66 5.22
C PHE A 104 8.69 -16.09 4.93
N VAL A 105 7.48 -16.23 4.38
CA VAL A 105 6.92 -17.50 3.92
C VAL A 105 6.91 -17.49 2.40
N GLY A 106 7.50 -18.52 1.78
CA GLY A 106 7.51 -18.69 0.31
C GLY A 106 6.36 -19.58 -0.17
N ASN A 107 6.12 -19.58 -1.48
CA ASN A 107 5.16 -20.50 -2.12
C ASN A 107 5.78 -21.87 -2.49
N GLY A 108 7.06 -22.08 -2.18
CA GLY A 108 7.82 -23.30 -2.48
C GLY A 108 8.51 -23.31 -3.85
N SER A 109 8.31 -22.30 -4.71
CA SER A 109 8.99 -22.20 -6.02
C SER A 109 10.27 -21.37 -5.99
N ASN A 110 10.63 -20.78 -4.85
CA ASN A 110 11.78 -19.88 -4.71
C ASN A 110 13.15 -20.60 -4.71
N GLY A 111 13.17 -21.93 -4.59
CA GLY A 111 14.42 -22.70 -4.54
C GLY A 111 15.31 -22.27 -3.36
N ALA A 112 16.58 -21.95 -3.65
CA ALA A 112 17.54 -21.47 -2.67
C ALA A 112 17.62 -19.93 -2.55
N GLN A 113 16.78 -19.19 -3.29
CA GLN A 113 16.79 -17.73 -3.22
C GLN A 113 16.27 -17.27 -1.85
N PRO A 114 16.98 -16.35 -1.16
CA PRO A 114 16.48 -15.74 0.06
C PRO A 114 15.13 -15.06 -0.17
N LEU A 115 14.23 -15.19 0.80
CA LEU A 115 12.92 -14.57 0.74
C LEU A 115 12.96 -13.11 1.17
N ASP A 116 12.10 -12.30 0.56
CA ASP A 116 11.88 -10.90 0.84
C ASP A 116 10.42 -10.48 0.56
N PHE A 117 10.15 -9.18 0.67
CA PHE A 117 8.82 -8.62 0.41
C PHE A 117 8.32 -8.84 -1.02
N SER A 118 9.21 -8.99 -2.01
CA SER A 118 8.85 -9.10 -3.42
C SER A 118 8.58 -10.54 -3.87
N ASN A 119 9.15 -11.53 -3.18
CA ASN A 119 9.07 -12.94 -3.59
C ASN A 119 8.45 -13.88 -2.54
N SER A 120 7.95 -13.34 -1.43
CA SER A 120 7.21 -14.09 -0.40
C SER A 120 5.70 -14.03 -0.63
N VAL A 121 4.98 -14.93 0.03
CA VAL A 121 3.50 -14.96 0.07
C VAL A 121 2.95 -14.54 1.44
N GLY A 122 3.82 -14.16 2.38
CA GLY A 122 3.41 -13.85 3.73
C GLY A 122 4.55 -13.80 4.74
N LEU A 123 4.16 -13.65 6.01
CA LEU A 123 5.04 -13.65 7.18
C LEU A 123 4.49 -14.63 8.21
N ALA A 124 5.36 -15.33 8.93
CA ALA A 124 4.97 -16.18 10.04
C ALA A 124 5.94 -16.05 11.21
N GLY A 125 5.49 -16.35 12.42
CA GLY A 125 6.34 -16.33 13.60
C GLY A 125 5.56 -16.15 14.88
N SER A 126 6.01 -15.23 15.72
CA SER A 126 5.39 -14.98 17.03
C SER A 126 5.28 -13.50 17.36
N TRP A 127 4.27 -13.17 18.14
CA TRP A 127 4.18 -11.92 18.87
C TRP A 127 4.45 -12.19 20.35
N ASN A 128 5.23 -11.32 20.99
CA ASN A 128 5.60 -11.42 22.40
C ASN A 128 5.28 -10.11 23.11
N GLY A 129 4.43 -10.14 24.14
CA GLY A 129 4.05 -8.94 24.89
C GLY A 129 3.22 -9.30 26.13
N GLY A 130 3.34 -8.50 27.19
CA GLY A 130 2.60 -8.71 28.44
C GLY A 130 2.76 -10.10 29.06
N GLY A 131 3.94 -10.72 28.93
CA GLY A 131 4.23 -12.07 29.42
C GLY A 131 3.61 -13.22 28.61
N LYS A 132 3.06 -12.94 27.42
CA LYS A 132 2.47 -13.94 26.53
C LYS A 132 3.25 -14.03 25.22
N THR A 133 3.23 -15.21 24.64
CA THR A 133 3.69 -15.48 23.28
C THR A 133 2.51 -16.02 22.47
N LEU A 134 2.21 -15.37 21.35
CA LEU A 134 1.11 -15.75 20.46
C LEU A 134 1.66 -16.13 19.08
N PRO A 135 1.15 -17.20 18.45
CA PRO A 135 1.53 -17.53 17.08
C PRO A 135 1.01 -16.46 16.12
N VAL A 136 1.78 -16.17 15.08
CA VAL A 136 1.45 -15.17 14.07
C VAL A 136 1.52 -15.77 12.68
N ARG A 137 0.50 -15.52 11.86
CA ARG A 137 0.48 -15.88 10.44
C ARG A 137 -0.14 -14.75 9.65
N PHE A 138 0.56 -14.26 8.66
CA PHE A 138 0.13 -13.21 7.74
C PHE A 138 0.26 -13.71 6.31
N ASN A 139 -0.78 -13.49 5.52
CA ASN A 139 -0.77 -13.63 4.08
C ASN A 139 -0.55 -12.26 3.44
N LEU A 140 0.23 -12.23 2.37
CA LEU A 140 0.40 -11.04 1.56
C LEU A 140 -0.88 -10.76 0.77
N GLU A 141 -1.47 -9.58 0.96
CA GLU A 141 -2.63 -9.12 0.21
C GLU A 141 -2.24 -8.33 -1.03
N GLY A 142 -1.15 -7.56 -0.92
CA GLY A 142 -0.62 -6.82 -2.06
C GLY A 142 0.54 -5.91 -1.69
N MET A 143 1.21 -5.43 -2.73
CA MET A 143 2.21 -4.39 -2.65
C MET A 143 1.82 -3.28 -3.63
N SER A 144 1.81 -2.04 -3.15
CA SER A 144 1.54 -0.87 -3.96
C SER A 144 2.69 0.12 -3.83
N PHE A 145 3.05 0.77 -4.92
CA PHE A 145 3.98 1.90 -4.84
C PHE A 145 3.23 3.05 -4.20
N ALA A 146 3.81 3.64 -3.14
CA ALA A 146 3.27 4.85 -2.58
C ALA A 146 3.45 5.94 -3.63
N ASP A 147 2.35 6.51 -4.11
CA ASP A 147 2.45 7.75 -4.85
C ASP A 147 2.94 8.81 -3.86
N ALA A 148 4.22 9.16 -3.96
CA ALA A 148 4.87 10.11 -3.07
C ALA A 148 4.16 11.48 -3.04
N ASN A 149 3.24 11.74 -3.99
CA ASN A 149 2.55 13.01 -4.13
C ASN A 149 1.24 13.15 -3.32
N THR A 150 0.65 12.07 -2.81
CA THR A 150 -0.68 12.17 -2.16
C THR A 150 -0.63 12.30 -0.64
N GLY A 151 0.48 11.96 0.00
CA GLY A 151 0.69 12.12 1.45
C GLY A 151 -0.17 11.22 2.36
N HIS A 152 -1.18 10.52 1.84
CA HIS A 152 -2.05 9.58 2.56
C HIS A 152 -2.70 8.56 1.61
N ARG A 153 -3.28 7.47 2.13
CA ARG A 153 -3.70 6.28 1.36
C ARG A 153 -4.77 6.61 0.31
N TYR A 154 -5.78 7.41 0.69
CA TYR A 154 -6.91 7.72 -0.20
C TYR A 154 -6.75 9.02 -0.98
N GLY A 155 -5.56 9.64 -0.99
CA GLY A 155 -5.35 10.98 -1.59
C GLY A 155 -5.54 11.04 -3.12
N MET A 156 -5.57 9.90 -3.81
CA MET A 156 -5.98 9.84 -5.23
C MET A 156 -7.49 9.95 -5.44
N ILE A 157 -8.28 9.75 -4.38
CA ILE A 157 -9.76 9.71 -4.40
C ILE A 157 -10.31 10.99 -3.80
N THR A 158 -9.74 11.44 -2.68
CA THR A 158 -10.29 12.53 -1.86
C THR A 158 -9.19 13.34 -1.20
N ASN A 159 -9.50 14.60 -0.84
CA ASN A 159 -8.65 15.44 0.01
C ASN A 159 -8.96 15.29 1.51
N GLU A 160 -9.94 14.45 1.88
CA GLU A 160 -10.24 14.13 3.27
C GLU A 160 -9.13 13.25 3.87
N THR A 161 -8.95 13.35 5.19
CA THR A 161 -8.04 12.44 5.93
C THR A 161 -8.49 11.00 5.80
N ASP A 162 -7.56 10.05 5.84
CA ASP A 162 -7.86 8.61 5.76
C ASP A 162 -8.91 8.18 6.81
N ASP A 163 -8.79 8.65 8.06
CA ASP A 163 -9.75 8.40 9.14
C ASP A 163 -11.20 8.81 8.78
N ALA A 164 -11.36 9.96 8.12
CA ALA A 164 -12.68 10.49 7.76
C ALA A 164 -13.30 9.69 6.62
N PHE A 165 -12.48 9.30 5.64
CA PHE A 165 -12.89 8.43 4.55
C PHE A 165 -13.31 7.06 5.07
N GLU A 166 -12.50 6.45 5.94
CA GLU A 166 -12.78 5.14 6.50
C GLU A 166 -13.96 5.15 7.47
N ALA A 167 -14.15 6.23 8.25
CA ALA A 167 -15.34 6.38 9.08
C ALA A 167 -16.64 6.32 8.25
N ARG A 168 -16.63 6.88 7.03
CA ARG A 168 -17.76 6.79 6.08
C ARG A 168 -17.96 5.36 5.60
N ALA A 169 -16.89 4.68 5.21
CA ALA A 169 -16.94 3.29 4.76
C ALA A 169 -17.42 2.34 5.88
N GLN A 170 -16.91 2.53 7.10
CA GLN A 170 -17.34 1.87 8.32
C GLN A 170 -18.82 2.11 8.61
N GLY A 171 -19.29 3.35 8.43
CA GLY A 171 -20.71 3.71 8.56
C GLY A 171 -21.61 2.87 7.66
N PHE A 172 -21.25 2.74 6.38
CA PHE A 172 -21.96 1.86 5.44
C PHE A 172 -21.89 0.38 5.87
N TYR A 173 -20.68 -0.11 6.15
CA TYR A 173 -20.39 -1.49 6.52
C TYR A 173 -21.22 -1.95 7.71
N PHE A 174 -21.21 -1.19 8.82
CA PHE A 174 -21.94 -1.56 10.02
C PHE A 174 -23.45 -1.43 9.86
N ALA A 175 -23.93 -0.46 9.06
CA ALA A 175 -25.36 -0.35 8.76
C ALA A 175 -25.85 -1.54 7.91
N ALA A 176 -25.06 -1.96 6.91
CA ALA A 176 -25.34 -3.13 6.10
C ALA A 176 -25.43 -4.41 6.94
N LEU A 177 -24.45 -4.65 7.83
CA LEU A 177 -24.44 -5.81 8.72
C LEU A 177 -25.60 -5.83 9.72
N LYS A 178 -26.10 -4.65 10.13
CA LYS A 178 -27.27 -4.52 11.00
C LYS A 178 -28.61 -4.64 10.26
N GLY A 179 -28.59 -4.67 8.93
CA GLY A 179 -29.81 -4.65 8.11
C GLY A 179 -30.53 -3.29 8.12
N ASP A 180 -29.84 -2.21 8.49
CA ASP A 180 -30.44 -0.86 8.56
C ASP A 180 -30.28 -0.14 7.22
N ALA A 181 -31.25 -0.38 6.33
CA ALA A 181 -31.25 0.22 4.99
C ALA A 181 -31.26 1.75 5.02
N LYS A 182 -31.96 2.35 5.98
CA LYS A 182 -32.07 3.80 6.11
C LYS A 182 -30.72 4.41 6.49
N GLN A 183 -30.04 3.80 7.46
CA GLN A 183 -28.73 4.27 7.87
C GLN A 183 -27.67 4.03 6.80
N ALA A 184 -27.69 2.88 6.13
CA ALA A 184 -26.73 2.57 5.07
C ALA A 184 -26.85 3.55 3.90
N ALA A 185 -28.07 3.93 3.51
CA ALA A 185 -28.32 4.87 2.43
C ALA A 185 -27.65 6.25 2.62
N ARG A 186 -27.31 6.64 3.84
CA ARG A 186 -26.60 7.91 4.14
C ARG A 186 -25.16 7.91 3.67
N PHE A 187 -24.60 6.73 3.40
CA PHE A 187 -23.22 6.53 2.99
C PHE A 187 -23.12 6.05 1.53
N VAL A 188 -24.22 6.11 0.78
CA VAL A 188 -24.31 5.68 -0.61
C VAL A 188 -24.26 6.88 -1.54
N HIS A 189 -23.39 6.82 -2.55
CA HIS A 189 -23.40 7.73 -3.67
C HIS A 189 -24.40 7.22 -4.71
N PHE A 190 -25.58 7.85 -4.78
CA PHE A 190 -26.60 7.50 -5.76
C PHE A 190 -26.34 8.21 -7.11
N PRO A 191 -26.62 7.55 -8.26
CA PRO A 191 -27.18 6.20 -8.37
C PRO A 191 -26.14 5.11 -8.05
N LEU A 192 -26.51 4.15 -7.20
CA LEU A 192 -25.68 3.04 -6.79
C LEU A 192 -25.73 1.93 -7.85
N ARG A 193 -24.58 1.51 -8.34
CA ARG A 193 -24.49 0.35 -9.24
C ARG A 193 -24.43 -0.95 -8.44
N VAL A 194 -25.32 -1.88 -8.73
CA VAL A 194 -25.26 -3.25 -8.19
C VAL A 194 -24.98 -4.23 -9.32
N ASN A 195 -23.82 -4.87 -9.28
CA ASN A 195 -23.46 -5.94 -10.21
C ASN A 195 -23.94 -7.27 -9.65
N TRP A 196 -24.72 -8.02 -10.44
CA TRP A 196 -25.18 -9.37 -10.12
C TRP A 196 -24.32 -10.45 -10.76
N SER A 197 -23.67 -10.11 -11.88
CA SER A 197 -22.70 -10.92 -12.60
C SER A 197 -21.77 -10.01 -13.42
N ALA A 198 -20.82 -10.58 -14.15
CA ALA A 198 -19.92 -9.81 -15.02
C ALA A 198 -20.66 -9.04 -16.13
N THR A 199 -21.85 -9.49 -16.54
CA THR A 199 -22.61 -8.90 -17.66
C THR A 199 -23.94 -8.28 -17.24
N HIS A 200 -24.37 -8.47 -16.00
CA HIS A 200 -25.64 -7.97 -15.49
C HIS A 200 -25.44 -7.05 -14.28
N HIS A 201 -25.85 -5.80 -14.45
CA HIS A 201 -25.88 -4.80 -13.40
C HIS A 201 -27.22 -4.06 -13.40
N GLU A 202 -27.58 -3.48 -12.27
CA GLU A 202 -28.68 -2.52 -12.17
C GLU A 202 -28.23 -1.25 -11.47
N MET A 203 -28.96 -0.17 -11.70
CA MET A 203 -28.78 1.10 -10.99
C MET A 203 -29.91 1.28 -9.97
N ILE A 204 -29.55 1.40 -8.71
CA ILE A 204 -30.45 1.84 -7.63
C ILE A 204 -30.33 3.36 -7.53
N GLY A 205 -31.36 4.09 -7.91
CA GLY A 205 -31.32 5.55 -8.02
C GLY A 205 -31.57 6.32 -6.72
N SER A 206 -32.03 5.67 -5.65
CA SER A 206 -32.40 6.36 -4.42
C SER A 206 -32.38 5.47 -3.17
N ALA A 207 -32.42 6.11 -2.00
CA ALA A 207 -32.57 5.43 -0.71
C ALA A 207 -33.83 4.56 -0.63
N SER A 208 -34.96 5.03 -1.16
CA SER A 208 -36.21 4.26 -1.18
C SER A 208 -36.09 3.02 -2.05
N GLN A 209 -35.48 3.14 -3.23
CA GLN A 209 -35.22 1.98 -4.09
C GLN A 209 -34.22 1.01 -3.46
N LEU A 210 -33.21 1.50 -2.73
CA LEU A 210 -32.28 0.66 -1.97
C LEU A 210 -33.01 -0.14 -0.90
N ALA A 211 -33.91 0.50 -0.14
CA ALA A 211 -34.70 -0.16 0.90
C ALA A 211 -35.60 -1.26 0.32
N VAL A 212 -36.25 -1.01 -0.83
CA VAL A 212 -37.08 -2.02 -1.52
C VAL A 212 -36.24 -3.22 -1.99
N ASN A 213 -35.00 -2.99 -2.44
CA ASN A 213 -34.10 -4.03 -2.95
C ASN A 213 -33.17 -4.63 -1.90
N TRP A 214 -33.30 -4.22 -0.63
CA TRP A 214 -32.33 -4.49 0.42
C TRP A 214 -32.00 -5.98 0.57
N ASN A 215 -33.01 -6.82 0.76
CA ASN A 215 -32.81 -8.27 0.98
C ASN A 215 -32.29 -8.98 -0.28
N ARG A 216 -32.49 -8.41 -1.47
CA ARG A 216 -31.97 -8.96 -2.72
C ARG A 216 -30.48 -8.67 -2.86
N ILE A 217 -30.05 -7.46 -2.47
CA ILE A 217 -28.66 -7.01 -2.53
C ILE A 217 -27.84 -7.62 -1.41
N PHE A 218 -28.32 -7.46 -0.17
CA PHE A 218 -27.68 -7.94 1.06
C PHE A 218 -28.18 -9.34 1.43
N SER A 219 -27.99 -10.28 0.51
CA SER A 219 -28.31 -11.70 0.74
C SER A 219 -27.52 -12.25 1.94
N PRO A 220 -27.94 -13.38 2.55
CA PRO A 220 -27.16 -14.03 3.61
C PRO A 220 -25.71 -14.32 3.20
N LYS A 221 -25.48 -14.68 1.93
CA LYS A 221 -24.15 -14.94 1.37
C LYS A 221 -23.31 -13.67 1.27
N TYR A 222 -23.90 -12.57 0.75
CA TYR A 222 -23.21 -11.28 0.71
C TYR A 222 -22.84 -10.80 2.12
N LEU A 223 -23.76 -10.91 3.08
CA LEU A 223 -23.50 -10.53 4.47
C LEU A 223 -22.46 -11.45 5.14
N ALA A 224 -22.40 -12.74 4.79
CA ALA A 224 -21.34 -13.63 5.27
C ALA A 224 -19.97 -13.17 4.74
N ALA A 225 -19.85 -12.91 3.43
CA ALA A 225 -18.62 -12.39 2.83
C ALA A 225 -18.23 -11.03 3.43
N LEU A 226 -19.20 -10.16 3.70
CA LEU A 226 -18.95 -8.86 4.33
C LEU A 226 -18.38 -9.00 5.76
N ARG A 227 -18.79 -10.01 6.53
CA ARG A 227 -18.24 -10.27 7.88
C ARG A 227 -16.78 -10.75 7.87
N ASP A 228 -16.31 -11.27 6.74
CA ASP A 228 -14.93 -11.76 6.60
C ASP A 228 -13.94 -10.69 6.14
N VAL A 229 -14.44 -9.49 5.83
CA VAL A 229 -13.62 -8.34 5.38
C VAL A 229 -13.81 -7.15 6.33
N VAL A 230 -12.94 -6.14 6.20
CA VAL A 230 -12.96 -4.94 7.04
C VAL A 230 -12.77 -3.67 6.22
N PRO A 231 -13.49 -2.59 6.56
CA PRO A 231 -13.37 -1.28 5.91
C PRO A 231 -12.23 -0.45 6.54
N HIS A 232 -11.01 -0.98 6.47
CA HIS A 232 -9.79 -0.37 6.99
C HIS A 232 -8.61 -0.78 6.09
N ASP A 233 -7.72 0.16 5.77
CA ASP A 233 -6.62 -0.02 4.80
C ASP A 233 -7.10 -0.59 3.45
N MET A 234 -8.22 -0.09 2.93
CA MET A 234 -8.78 -0.57 1.67
C MET A 234 -7.85 -0.22 0.50
N PRO A 235 -7.49 -1.17 -0.38
CA PRO A 235 -6.65 -0.89 -1.54
C PRO A 235 -7.35 0.08 -2.49
N VAL A 236 -6.56 1.04 -3.01
CA VAL A 236 -7.01 1.98 -4.04
C VAL A 236 -6.82 1.34 -5.42
N ILE A 237 -7.91 1.23 -6.17
CA ILE A 237 -7.97 0.59 -7.48
C ILE A 237 -8.34 1.64 -8.53
N LYS A 238 -7.60 1.63 -9.65
CA LYS A 238 -7.79 2.55 -10.80
C LYS A 238 -7.73 4.04 -10.42
N SER A 239 -7.07 4.37 -9.31
CA SER A 239 -6.99 5.75 -8.78
C SER A 239 -8.35 6.42 -8.56
N GLN A 240 -9.41 5.63 -8.34
CA GLN A 240 -10.79 6.12 -8.26
C GLN A 240 -11.59 5.50 -7.12
N TYR A 241 -11.26 4.26 -6.75
CA TYR A 241 -12.05 3.51 -5.79
C TYR A 241 -11.19 2.94 -4.67
N ALA A 242 -11.63 3.11 -3.43
CA ALA A 242 -11.19 2.26 -2.35
C ALA A 242 -12.05 1.00 -2.37
N MET A 243 -11.41 -0.16 -2.40
CA MET A 243 -12.09 -1.44 -2.58
C MET A 243 -12.18 -2.19 -1.25
N LEU A 244 -13.40 -2.49 -0.82
CA LEU A 244 -13.65 -3.32 0.35
C LEU A 244 -13.67 -4.80 -0.03
N GLY A 245 -12.79 -5.57 0.63
CA GLY A 245 -12.59 -6.98 0.34
C GLY A 245 -12.11 -7.20 -1.09
N ALA A 246 -12.28 -8.42 -1.61
CA ALA A 246 -12.03 -8.76 -3.01
C ALA A 246 -13.12 -8.20 -3.95
N GLY A 247 -13.44 -6.90 -3.83
CA GLY A 247 -14.40 -6.19 -4.66
C GLY A 247 -15.85 -6.31 -4.23
N LEU A 248 -16.15 -6.52 -2.94
CA LEU A 248 -17.54 -6.59 -2.46
C LEU A 248 -18.24 -5.22 -2.57
N ALA A 249 -17.51 -4.15 -2.30
CA ALA A 249 -17.96 -2.78 -2.44
C ALA A 249 -16.82 -1.86 -2.88
N PHE A 250 -17.16 -0.79 -3.59
CA PHE A 250 -16.22 0.23 -4.04
C PHE A 250 -16.70 1.60 -3.58
N PHE A 251 -15.80 2.34 -2.95
CA PHE A 251 -16.05 3.65 -2.36
C PHE A 251 -15.32 4.73 -3.12
N THR A 252 -16.02 5.83 -3.37
CA THR A 252 -15.47 7.11 -3.85
C THR A 252 -15.48 8.13 -2.71
N ASP A 253 -15.05 9.36 -2.99
CA ASP A 253 -15.11 10.49 -2.05
C ASP A 253 -16.51 10.77 -1.49
N LYS A 254 -17.56 10.34 -2.22
CA LYS A 254 -18.96 10.56 -1.83
C LYS A 254 -19.57 9.42 -1.02
N GLY A 255 -19.00 8.22 -1.07
CA GLY A 255 -19.54 7.03 -0.41
C GLY A 255 -19.46 5.79 -1.30
N VAL A 256 -20.23 4.75 -0.95
CA VAL A 256 -20.28 3.54 -1.78
C VAL A 256 -21.00 3.81 -3.09
N GLU A 257 -20.37 3.44 -4.20
CA GLU A 257 -20.90 3.68 -5.55
C GLU A 257 -21.18 2.37 -6.29
N VAL A 258 -20.48 1.29 -5.92
CA VAL A 258 -20.63 -0.02 -6.55
C VAL A 258 -20.70 -1.11 -5.50
N LEU A 259 -21.66 -2.02 -5.64
CA LEU A 259 -21.73 -3.29 -4.92
C LEU A 259 -21.65 -4.45 -5.89
N ASN A 260 -20.87 -5.48 -5.55
CA ASN A 260 -20.91 -6.76 -6.25
C ASN A 260 -21.73 -7.75 -5.42
N ALA A 261 -23.04 -7.79 -5.68
CA ALA A 261 -23.95 -8.64 -4.94
C ALA A 261 -23.65 -10.12 -5.19
N GLN A 262 -23.75 -10.93 -4.14
CA GLN A 262 -23.57 -12.37 -4.21
C GLN A 262 -24.92 -13.05 -4.08
N ARG A 263 -25.28 -13.89 -5.06
CA ARG A 263 -26.43 -14.80 -4.97
C ARG A 263 -26.00 -16.15 -4.41
#